data_AF-A0A8T0DB40-F1
#
_entry.id   AF-A0A8T0DB40-F1
#
_cell.length_a   1.000
_cell.length_b   1.000
_cell.length_c   1.000
_cell.angle_alpha   90.00
_cell.angle_beta   90.00
_cell.angle_gamma   90.00
#
_symmetry.space_group_name_H-M   'P 1'
#
loop_
_entity.id
_entity.type
_entity.pdbx_description
1 polymer ?
#
loop_
_entity_poly.entity_id
_entity_poly.type
_entity_poly.pdbx_seq_one_letter_code
_entity_poly.pdbx_strand_id
1 'polypeptide(L)'
;MRIFSFLTPIELVRCASVCRTWLLIADRLLTQDRLDLSGLSESLTDKYLTKIIRKSYIHLRQINLKHCTRLGPLGFHALAACVNLQDVNLSQCDEIRDESIQLLFSGCQLLLYLNLSYTSITDTAIRYFTEKPTMLRFLSLAYCLNLTQECVPYFEQSCGLRNLIYLDLSGCVKLGSTGFASIFQSLTKVRYWILNNLPCISDDELEILGSCCPVIETLELINSGTPIPAQGQPVYQPVIKTGKSVSAHAVNCKRGENLNEVSEQNCVKLKSTMPSTRKLTDKGLFNVTRKGIRRLLISDLQDFSGKCFDTSLTEPSQQGPGQMNSQHLPNEVISNTATMEYLTQLNLLNCSQVS
;
A
#
# COMPACT_ATOMS: atom_id res chain seq x y z
N MET A 1 -15.02 -2.19 31.68
CA MET A 1 -15.84 -3.26 32.30
C MET A 1 -16.30 -4.24 31.23
N ARG A 2 -15.90 -5.52 31.33
CA ARG A 2 -16.27 -6.60 30.38
C ARG A 2 -17.76 -7.01 30.41
N ILE A 3 -18.53 -6.55 31.40
CA ILE A 3 -19.93 -6.96 31.57
C ILE A 3 -20.80 -6.50 30.38
N PHE A 4 -20.55 -5.30 29.84
CA PHE A 4 -21.36 -4.73 28.76
C PHE A 4 -21.22 -5.46 27.42
N SER A 5 -20.10 -6.15 27.16
CA SER A 5 -19.93 -6.92 25.91
C SER A 5 -20.81 -8.16 25.82
N PHE A 6 -21.40 -8.61 26.94
CA PHE A 6 -22.33 -9.73 26.98
C PHE A 6 -23.79 -9.32 26.75
N LEU A 7 -24.08 -8.02 26.74
CA LEU A 7 -25.42 -7.48 26.65
C LEU A 7 -25.90 -7.35 25.19
N THR A 8 -27.19 -7.58 24.97
CA THR A 8 -27.88 -7.26 23.71
C THR A 8 -28.00 -5.75 23.51
N PRO A 9 -28.23 -5.24 22.29
CA PRO A 9 -28.38 -3.79 22.06
C PRO A 9 -29.48 -3.16 22.90
N ILE A 10 -30.61 -3.85 23.09
CA ILE A 10 -31.73 -3.40 23.93
C ILE A 10 -31.31 -3.31 25.40
N GLU A 11 -30.52 -4.26 25.89
CA GLU A 11 -29.97 -4.24 27.25
C GLU A 11 -28.90 -3.15 27.41
N LEU A 12 -28.10 -2.86 26.37
CA LEU A 12 -27.16 -1.73 26.38
C LEU A 12 -27.88 -0.38 26.45
N VAL A 13 -28.99 -0.19 25.73
CA VAL A 13 -29.84 1.02 25.83
C VAL A 13 -30.42 1.17 27.23
N ARG A 14 -30.81 0.06 27.89
CA ARG A 14 -31.25 0.07 29.29
C ARG A 14 -30.11 0.34 30.28
N CYS A 15 -28.89 -0.09 29.98
CA CYS A 15 -27.72 0.26 30.78
C CYS A 15 -27.32 1.73 30.59
N ALA A 16 -27.57 2.30 29.42
CA ALA A 16 -27.34 3.71 29.13
C ALA A 16 -28.17 4.65 30.00
N SER A 17 -29.32 4.21 30.52
CA SER A 17 -30.14 5.02 31.43
C SER A 17 -29.72 4.93 32.91
N VAL A 18 -28.73 4.12 33.27
CA VAL A 18 -28.35 3.87 34.68
C VAL A 18 -27.50 5.01 35.26
N CYS A 19 -26.43 5.41 34.56
CA CYS A 19 -25.62 6.56 34.96
C CYS A 19 -24.81 7.11 33.78
N ARG A 20 -24.27 8.32 33.91
CA ARG A 20 -23.50 8.99 32.83
C ARG A 20 -22.30 8.17 32.35
N THR A 21 -21.63 7.45 33.24
CA THR A 21 -20.53 6.54 32.88
C THR A 21 -21.02 5.35 32.07
N TRP A 22 -22.17 4.77 32.43
CA TRP A 22 -22.75 3.63 31.74
C TRP A 22 -23.37 4.02 30.41
N LEU A 23 -23.94 5.22 30.32
CA LEU A 23 -24.34 5.86 29.06
C LEU A 23 -23.16 5.92 28.10
N LEU A 24 -22.02 6.47 28.52
CA LEU A 24 -20.83 6.57 27.66
C LEU A 24 -20.25 5.20 27.25
N ILE A 25 -20.35 4.19 28.12
CA ILE A 25 -19.89 2.82 27.82
C ILE A 25 -20.86 2.13 26.86
N ALA A 26 -22.16 2.23 27.09
CA ALA A 26 -23.19 1.66 26.22
C ALA A 26 -23.24 2.35 24.85
N ASP A 27 -23.12 3.68 24.83
CA ASP A 27 -23.00 4.50 23.63
C ASP A 27 -21.79 4.04 22.79
N ARG A 28 -20.59 3.98 23.39
CA ARG A 28 -19.39 3.42 22.71
C ARG A 28 -19.60 2.03 22.11
N LEU A 29 -20.44 1.19 22.71
CA LEU A 29 -20.71 -0.17 22.23
C LEU A 29 -21.84 -0.23 21.20
N LEU A 30 -22.70 0.80 21.15
CA LEU A 30 -23.80 0.95 20.19
C LEU A 30 -23.41 1.80 18.97
N THR A 31 -22.38 2.65 19.09
CA THR A 31 -21.92 3.61 18.08
C THR A 31 -20.54 3.27 17.52
N GLN A 32 -20.03 2.05 17.73
CA GLN A 32 -18.69 1.68 17.26
C GLN A 32 -18.65 1.67 15.74
N ASP A 33 -18.28 2.81 15.17
CA ASP A 33 -18.00 3.01 13.75
C ASP A 33 -16.68 2.33 13.35
N ARG A 34 -15.83 2.01 14.32
CA ARG A 34 -14.55 1.32 14.12
C ARG A 34 -14.48 0.05 14.95
N LEU A 35 -14.14 -1.06 14.31
CA LEU A 35 -14.00 -2.36 14.96
C LEU A 35 -12.66 -2.99 14.60
N ASP A 36 -11.80 -3.19 15.59
CA ASP A 36 -10.54 -3.92 15.41
C ASP A 36 -10.67 -5.34 15.97
N LEU A 37 -10.57 -6.34 15.09
CA LEU A 37 -10.62 -7.75 15.42
C LEU A 37 -9.31 -8.47 15.07
N SER A 38 -8.25 -7.78 14.66
CA SER A 38 -6.99 -8.45 14.26
C SER A 38 -6.35 -9.22 15.41
N GLY A 39 -6.60 -8.81 16.66
CA GLY A 39 -6.19 -9.54 17.87
C GLY A 39 -6.92 -10.86 18.11
N LEU A 40 -7.94 -11.19 17.31
CA LEU A 40 -8.72 -12.43 17.39
C LEU A 40 -8.47 -13.36 16.20
N SER A 41 -7.44 -13.09 15.38
CA SER A 41 -7.12 -13.77 14.11
C SER A 41 -7.24 -15.29 14.12
N GLU A 42 -6.72 -15.96 15.15
CA GLU A 42 -6.72 -17.42 15.26
C GLU A 42 -8.12 -18.02 15.54
N SER A 43 -9.02 -17.20 16.10
CA SER A 43 -10.33 -17.63 16.63
C SER A 43 -11.52 -17.05 15.86
N LEU A 44 -11.31 -16.00 15.07
CA LEU A 44 -12.36 -15.30 14.37
C LEU A 44 -12.86 -16.14 13.18
N THR A 45 -14.10 -16.62 13.29
CA THR A 45 -14.81 -17.40 12.27
C THR A 45 -16.01 -16.62 11.75
N ASP A 46 -16.58 -17.03 10.62
CA ASP A 46 -17.80 -16.43 10.04
C ASP A 46 -18.95 -16.29 11.04
N LYS A 47 -19.18 -17.33 11.84
CA LYS A 47 -20.22 -17.34 12.87
C LYS A 47 -19.94 -16.28 13.93
N TYR A 48 -18.68 -16.12 14.32
CA TYR A 48 -18.30 -15.15 15.33
C TYR A 48 -18.38 -13.72 14.79
N LEU A 49 -17.83 -13.47 13.59
CA LEU A 49 -17.91 -12.19 12.90
C LEU A 49 -19.37 -11.74 12.72
N THR A 50 -20.21 -12.63 12.16
CA THR A 50 -21.65 -12.37 11.98
C THR A 50 -22.33 -11.96 13.29
N LYS A 51 -22.02 -12.65 14.39
CA LYS A 51 -22.59 -12.33 15.71
C LYS A 51 -22.17 -10.94 16.20
N ILE A 52 -20.93 -10.54 15.96
CA ILE A 52 -20.40 -9.23 16.35
C ILE A 52 -21.09 -8.13 15.54
N ILE A 53 -21.06 -8.24 14.20
CA ILE A 53 -21.53 -7.16 13.32
C ILE A 53 -23.05 -7.01 13.27
N ARG A 54 -23.83 -8.06 13.59
CA ARG A 54 -25.31 -8.03 13.57
C ARG A 54 -25.91 -6.87 14.38
N LYS A 55 -25.17 -6.39 15.40
CA LYS A 55 -25.62 -5.32 16.29
C LYS A 55 -25.25 -3.91 15.82
N SER A 56 -24.27 -3.77 14.93
CA SER A 56 -23.65 -2.48 14.57
C SER A 56 -23.48 -2.27 13.06
N TYR A 57 -23.97 -3.19 12.21
CA TYR A 57 -23.73 -3.17 10.76
C TYR A 57 -24.14 -1.87 10.06
N ILE A 58 -25.18 -1.16 10.53
CA ILE A 58 -25.59 0.13 9.96
C ILE A 58 -24.67 1.29 10.36
N HIS A 59 -23.89 1.16 11.44
CA HIS A 59 -23.02 2.22 11.97
C HIS A 59 -21.55 1.96 11.67
N LEU A 60 -21.18 0.73 11.31
CA LEU A 60 -19.80 0.33 11.06
C LEU A 60 -19.25 1.04 9.81
N ARG A 61 -18.16 1.78 10.00
CA ARG A 61 -17.42 2.50 8.95
C ARG A 61 -16.02 1.94 8.75
N GLN A 62 -15.41 1.35 9.76
CA GLN A 62 -14.05 0.82 9.69
C GLN A 62 -13.98 -0.54 10.35
N ILE A 63 -13.31 -1.48 9.69
CA ILE A 63 -13.05 -2.79 10.26
C ILE A 63 -11.62 -3.23 9.97
N ASN A 64 -10.91 -3.62 11.03
CA ASN A 64 -9.60 -4.24 10.92
C ASN A 64 -9.72 -5.74 11.17
N LEU A 65 -9.47 -6.52 10.13
CA LEU A 65 -9.52 -7.99 10.09
C LEU A 65 -8.15 -8.58 9.75
N LYS A 66 -7.07 -7.80 9.88
CA LYS A 66 -5.72 -8.25 9.60
C LYS A 66 -5.43 -9.61 10.26
N HIS A 67 -4.76 -10.51 9.53
CA HIS A 67 -4.44 -11.88 9.95
C HIS A 67 -5.65 -12.83 10.17
N CYS A 68 -6.89 -12.40 9.96
CA CYS A 68 -8.06 -13.27 10.17
C CYS A 68 -8.22 -14.26 9.01
N THR A 69 -7.46 -15.36 9.04
CA THR A 69 -7.41 -16.36 7.96
C THR A 69 -8.61 -17.29 7.91
N ARG A 70 -9.44 -17.37 8.96
CA ARG A 70 -10.56 -18.34 9.04
C ARG A 70 -11.90 -17.77 8.58
N LEU A 71 -11.87 -16.69 7.80
CA LEU A 71 -13.06 -16.05 7.25
C LEU A 71 -13.39 -16.63 5.88
N GLY A 72 -14.61 -17.11 5.74
CA GLY A 72 -15.18 -17.63 4.51
C GLY A 72 -16.33 -16.78 3.99
N PRO A 73 -17.06 -17.27 2.97
CA PRO A 73 -18.09 -16.51 2.26
C PRO A 73 -19.20 -15.97 3.17
N LEU A 74 -19.56 -16.66 4.26
CA LEU A 74 -20.61 -16.20 5.17
C LEU A 74 -20.15 -14.96 5.95
N GLY A 75 -18.86 -14.90 6.31
CA GLY A 75 -18.26 -13.72 6.95
C GLY A 75 -18.30 -12.51 6.01
N PHE A 76 -17.95 -12.71 4.74
CA PHE A 76 -17.99 -11.64 3.74
C PHE A 76 -19.41 -11.21 3.36
N HIS A 77 -20.38 -12.11 3.37
CA HIS A 77 -21.79 -11.73 3.23
C HIS A 77 -22.25 -10.83 4.38
N ALA A 78 -21.79 -11.14 5.59
CA ALA A 78 -22.07 -10.34 6.76
C ALA A 78 -21.40 -8.94 6.63
N LEU A 79 -20.15 -8.85 6.15
CA LEU A 79 -19.49 -7.57 5.85
C LEU A 79 -20.22 -6.78 4.77
N ALA A 80 -20.72 -7.43 3.72
CA ALA A 80 -21.49 -6.78 2.66
C ALA A 80 -22.78 -6.13 3.17
N ALA A 81 -23.36 -6.62 4.27
CA ALA A 81 -24.49 -5.97 4.92
C ALA A 81 -24.12 -4.62 5.58
N CYS A 82 -22.84 -4.35 5.83
CA CYS A 82 -22.34 -3.11 6.40
C CYS A 82 -22.24 -2.01 5.32
N VAL A 83 -23.38 -1.50 4.85
CA VAL A 83 -23.45 -0.57 3.70
C VAL A 83 -22.71 0.77 3.89
N ASN A 84 -22.41 1.14 5.13
CA ASN A 84 -21.68 2.38 5.48
C ASN A 84 -20.17 2.17 5.66
N LEU A 85 -19.65 0.99 5.33
CA LEU A 85 -18.24 0.64 5.48
C LEU A 85 -17.37 1.45 4.50
N GLN A 86 -16.32 2.05 5.05
CA GLN A 86 -15.41 2.98 4.38
C GLN A 86 -13.96 2.53 4.45
N ASP A 87 -13.57 1.77 5.48
CA ASP A 87 -12.20 1.31 5.69
C ASP A 87 -12.18 -0.17 6.05
N VAL A 88 -11.48 -0.97 5.24
CA VAL A 88 -11.37 -2.41 5.41
C VAL A 88 -9.91 -2.82 5.31
N ASN A 89 -9.38 -3.34 6.41
CA ASN A 89 -8.07 -3.98 6.41
C ASN A 89 -8.22 -5.50 6.48
N LEU A 90 -7.84 -6.17 5.39
CA LEU A 90 -7.83 -7.62 5.21
C LEU A 90 -6.40 -8.13 4.92
N SER A 91 -5.38 -7.35 5.28
CA SER A 91 -3.99 -7.74 5.03
C SER A 91 -3.62 -9.03 5.78
N GLN A 92 -2.78 -9.85 5.15
CA GLN A 92 -2.27 -11.11 5.71
C GLN A 92 -3.38 -12.12 6.03
N CYS A 93 -4.48 -12.07 5.28
CA CYS A 93 -5.58 -13.04 5.33
C CYS A 93 -5.46 -14.00 4.15
N ASP A 94 -4.53 -14.96 4.26
CA ASP A 94 -4.07 -15.80 3.14
C ASP A 94 -5.15 -16.71 2.52
N GLU A 95 -6.24 -16.99 3.23
CA GLU A 95 -7.35 -17.83 2.74
C GLU A 95 -8.46 -17.04 2.01
N ILE A 96 -8.35 -15.71 1.92
CA ILE A 96 -9.29 -14.90 1.14
C ILE A 96 -9.18 -15.26 -0.34
N ARG A 97 -10.33 -15.48 -0.97
CA ARG A 97 -10.48 -15.74 -2.41
C ARG A 97 -11.20 -14.59 -3.12
N ASP A 98 -11.11 -14.58 -4.44
CA ASP A 98 -11.66 -13.50 -5.27
C ASP A 98 -13.18 -13.33 -5.08
N GLU A 99 -13.92 -14.42 -4.83
CA GLU A 99 -15.36 -14.36 -4.56
C GLU A 99 -15.68 -13.60 -3.27
N SER A 100 -14.76 -13.60 -2.30
CA SER A 100 -14.92 -12.84 -1.06
C SER A 100 -14.84 -11.33 -1.33
N ILE A 101 -13.99 -10.92 -2.27
CA ILE A 101 -13.89 -9.54 -2.73
C ILE A 101 -15.13 -9.15 -3.52
N GLN A 102 -15.64 -10.04 -4.38
CA GLN A 102 -16.92 -9.84 -5.07
C GLN A 102 -18.06 -9.57 -4.07
N LEU A 103 -18.15 -10.39 -3.02
CA LEU A 103 -19.16 -10.22 -1.97
C LEU A 103 -19.00 -8.90 -1.23
N LEU A 104 -17.79 -8.52 -0.85
CA LEU A 104 -17.52 -7.24 -0.17
C LEU A 104 -18.04 -6.05 -0.99
N PHE A 105 -17.69 -6.00 -2.28
CA PHE A 105 -18.10 -4.93 -3.20
C PHE A 105 -19.56 -5.02 -3.64
N SER A 106 -20.28 -6.10 -3.31
CA SER A 106 -21.73 -6.19 -3.58
C SER A 106 -22.56 -5.27 -2.69
N GLY A 107 -22.07 -4.94 -1.48
CA GLY A 107 -22.78 -4.10 -0.52
C GLY A 107 -22.01 -2.87 -0.02
N CYS A 108 -20.67 -2.90 0.00
CA CYS A 108 -19.84 -1.81 0.54
C CYS A 108 -19.46 -0.78 -0.53
N GLN A 109 -20.44 -0.08 -1.11
CA GLN A 109 -20.19 0.89 -2.21
C GLN A 109 -19.50 2.19 -1.76
N LEU A 110 -19.53 2.48 -0.46
CA LEU A 110 -18.90 3.66 0.15
C LEU A 110 -17.44 3.42 0.57
N LEU A 111 -16.84 2.29 0.16
CA LEU A 111 -15.48 1.94 0.55
C LEU A 111 -14.47 2.94 0.00
N LEU A 112 -13.67 3.51 0.90
CA LEU A 112 -12.64 4.52 0.62
C LEU A 112 -11.22 3.93 0.75
N TYR A 113 -11.02 3.02 1.70
CA TYR A 113 -9.74 2.40 2.03
C TYR A 113 -9.87 0.88 2.01
N LEU A 114 -9.02 0.23 1.22
CA LEU A 114 -8.94 -1.22 1.16
C LEU A 114 -7.48 -1.66 1.21
N ASN A 115 -7.16 -2.51 2.19
CA ASN A 115 -5.86 -3.17 2.26
C ASN A 115 -6.04 -4.68 2.08
N LEU A 116 -5.48 -5.20 0.99
CA LEU A 116 -5.45 -6.62 0.61
C LEU A 116 -4.02 -7.17 0.56
N SER A 117 -3.05 -6.47 1.17
CA SER A 117 -1.65 -6.89 1.13
C SER A 117 -1.46 -8.30 1.66
N TYR A 118 -0.54 -9.06 1.07
CA TYR A 118 -0.24 -10.44 1.46
C TYR A 118 -1.52 -11.31 1.48
N THR A 119 -2.33 -11.24 0.43
CA THR A 119 -3.46 -12.16 0.24
C THR A 119 -3.26 -12.97 -1.02
N SER A 120 -4.00 -14.08 -1.14
CA SER A 120 -3.89 -15.01 -2.26
C SER A 120 -4.74 -14.63 -3.48
N ILE A 121 -5.30 -13.41 -3.51
CA ILE A 121 -6.18 -12.93 -4.57
C ILE A 121 -5.50 -12.96 -5.95
N THR A 122 -6.30 -13.14 -7.00
CA THR A 122 -5.82 -13.18 -8.39
C THR A 122 -6.31 -11.97 -9.18
N ASP A 123 -5.95 -11.93 -10.47
CA ASP A 123 -6.42 -10.92 -11.42
C ASP A 123 -7.95 -10.78 -11.45
N THR A 124 -8.68 -11.86 -11.14
CA THR A 124 -10.15 -11.86 -11.06
C THR A 124 -10.67 -10.97 -9.93
N ALA A 125 -9.96 -10.87 -8.79
CA ALA A 125 -10.37 -9.97 -7.70
C ALA A 125 -10.37 -8.51 -8.15
N ILE A 126 -9.35 -8.11 -8.93
CA ILE A 126 -9.21 -6.75 -9.43
C ILE A 126 -10.44 -6.35 -10.23
N ARG A 127 -10.91 -7.23 -11.12
CA ARG A 127 -12.12 -7.04 -11.93
C ARG A 127 -13.34 -6.63 -11.10
N TYR A 128 -13.56 -7.25 -9.94
CA TYR A 128 -14.76 -7.01 -9.13
C TYR A 128 -14.88 -5.58 -8.58
N PHE A 129 -13.77 -4.87 -8.39
CA PHE A 129 -13.78 -3.50 -7.90
C PHE A 129 -13.35 -2.45 -8.94
N THR A 130 -13.12 -2.87 -10.19
CA THR A 130 -12.86 -1.96 -11.31
C THR A 130 -14.06 -1.84 -12.26
N GLU A 131 -14.92 -2.86 -12.33
CA GLU A 131 -16.11 -2.93 -13.20
C GLU A 131 -17.22 -1.95 -12.84
N LYS A 132 -17.30 -1.52 -11.57
CA LYS A 132 -18.32 -0.58 -11.08
C LYS A 132 -17.65 0.66 -10.49
N PRO A 133 -18.27 1.85 -10.59
CA PRO A 133 -17.76 3.04 -9.93
C PRO A 133 -17.64 2.80 -8.42
N THR A 134 -16.49 3.17 -7.85
CA THR A 134 -16.25 3.08 -6.42
C THR A 134 -15.79 4.42 -5.87
N MET A 135 -15.87 4.57 -4.55
CA MET A 135 -15.31 5.72 -3.84
C MET A 135 -13.86 5.46 -3.38
N LEU A 136 -13.22 4.40 -3.89
CA LEU A 136 -11.91 3.96 -3.40
C LEU A 136 -10.83 5.02 -3.67
N ARG A 137 -10.15 5.43 -2.61
CA ARG A 137 -9.07 6.42 -2.61
C ARG A 137 -7.73 5.81 -2.23
N PHE A 138 -7.74 4.74 -1.45
CA PHE A 138 -6.57 4.01 -1.00
C PHE A 138 -6.74 2.53 -1.30
N LEU A 139 -5.76 1.98 -2.02
CA LEU A 139 -5.68 0.56 -2.31
C LEU A 139 -4.25 0.09 -2.06
N SER A 140 -4.10 -0.94 -1.23
CA SER A 140 -2.85 -1.67 -1.12
C SER A 140 -3.05 -3.12 -1.54
N LEU A 141 -2.26 -3.53 -2.53
CA LEU A 141 -2.16 -4.87 -3.10
C LEU A 141 -0.74 -5.43 -2.90
N ALA A 142 0.00 -4.90 -1.93
CA ALA A 142 1.40 -5.27 -1.72
C ALA A 142 1.52 -6.78 -1.51
N TYR A 143 2.45 -7.41 -2.23
CA TYR A 143 2.74 -8.83 -2.16
C TYR A 143 1.52 -9.74 -2.44
N CYS A 144 0.56 -9.27 -3.25
CA CYS A 144 -0.41 -10.15 -3.88
C CYS A 144 0.27 -10.91 -5.04
N LEU A 145 1.01 -11.97 -4.70
CA LEU A 145 1.92 -12.67 -5.61
C LEU A 145 1.23 -13.41 -6.77
N ASN A 146 -0.10 -13.47 -6.79
CA ASN A 146 -0.89 -14.10 -7.85
C ASN A 146 -1.45 -13.09 -8.86
N LEU A 147 -1.16 -11.79 -8.70
CA LEU A 147 -1.46 -10.79 -9.71
C LEU A 147 -0.46 -10.89 -10.87
N THR A 148 -0.95 -10.86 -12.11
CA THR A 148 -0.17 -11.00 -13.33
C THR A 148 -0.56 -9.94 -14.36
N GLN A 149 0.05 -9.97 -15.54
CA GLN A 149 -0.29 -9.04 -16.63
C GLN A 149 -1.75 -9.14 -17.09
N GLU A 150 -2.45 -10.24 -16.79
CA GLU A 150 -3.86 -10.40 -17.13
C GLU A 150 -4.78 -9.43 -16.37
N CYS A 151 -4.35 -8.82 -15.25
CA CYS A 151 -5.16 -7.79 -14.59
C CYS A 151 -5.07 -6.41 -15.23
N VAL A 152 -4.09 -6.16 -16.11
CA VAL A 152 -3.82 -4.83 -16.68
C VAL A 152 -5.04 -4.22 -17.39
N PRO A 153 -5.81 -4.96 -18.22
CA PRO A 153 -7.02 -4.41 -18.83
C PRO A 153 -8.05 -3.92 -17.82
N TYR A 154 -8.11 -4.51 -16.61
CA TYR A 154 -9.01 -4.10 -15.56
C TYR A 154 -8.63 -2.74 -14.94
N PHE A 155 -7.36 -2.36 -14.99
CA PHE A 155 -6.90 -1.02 -14.62
C PHE A 155 -7.18 -0.01 -15.74
N GLU A 156 -6.88 -0.36 -16.99
CA GLU A 156 -7.07 0.51 -18.17
C GLU A 156 -8.54 0.88 -18.39
N GLN A 157 -9.44 -0.08 -18.25
CA GLN A 157 -10.88 0.10 -18.49
C GLN A 157 -11.65 0.45 -17.21
N SER A 158 -10.93 0.74 -16.12
CA SER A 158 -11.53 0.92 -14.80
C SER A 158 -12.45 2.13 -14.75
N CYS A 159 -13.70 1.90 -14.32
CA CYS A 159 -14.54 2.97 -13.80
C CYS A 159 -14.43 3.10 -12.28
N GLY A 160 -14.02 2.02 -11.59
CA GLY A 160 -13.91 1.94 -10.15
C GLY A 160 -12.74 2.70 -9.54
N LEU A 161 -11.60 2.78 -10.21
CA LEU A 161 -10.36 3.36 -9.65
C LEU A 161 -10.14 4.84 -10.01
N ARG A 162 -11.15 5.52 -10.57
CA ARG A 162 -11.06 6.93 -11.01
C ARG A 162 -10.86 7.94 -9.87
N ASN A 163 -11.09 7.51 -8.63
CA ASN A 163 -10.92 8.32 -7.42
C ASN A 163 -9.66 7.92 -6.63
N LEU A 164 -8.87 6.97 -7.13
CA LEU A 164 -7.71 6.45 -6.43
C LEU A 164 -6.62 7.51 -6.31
N ILE A 165 -6.10 7.67 -5.10
CA ILE A 165 -5.05 8.64 -4.75
C ILE A 165 -3.78 7.94 -4.25
N TYR A 166 -3.93 6.80 -3.58
CA TYR A 166 -2.85 5.98 -3.06
C TYR A 166 -2.94 4.57 -3.65
N LEU A 167 -1.82 4.11 -4.20
CA LEU A 167 -1.67 2.75 -4.69
C LEU A 167 -0.33 2.15 -4.25
N ASP A 168 -0.42 0.99 -3.63
CA ASP A 168 0.73 0.16 -3.26
C ASP A 168 0.70 -1.17 -4.00
N LEU A 169 1.72 -1.38 -4.83
CA LEU A 169 1.94 -2.58 -5.66
C LEU A 169 3.27 -3.25 -5.32
N SER A 170 3.80 -3.00 -4.12
CA SER A 170 5.09 -3.54 -3.70
C SER A 170 5.14 -5.06 -3.86
N GLY A 171 6.23 -5.61 -4.37
CA GLY A 171 6.41 -7.06 -4.53
C GLY A 171 5.51 -7.75 -5.57
N CYS A 172 4.66 -7.03 -6.32
CA CYS A 172 3.84 -7.56 -7.41
C CYS A 172 4.67 -7.81 -8.69
N VAL A 173 5.74 -8.62 -8.58
CA VAL A 173 6.77 -8.80 -9.62
C VAL A 173 6.25 -9.41 -10.92
N LYS A 174 5.15 -10.15 -10.88
CA LYS A 174 4.54 -10.81 -12.05
C LYS A 174 3.77 -9.86 -12.96
N LEU A 175 3.55 -8.60 -12.55
CA LEU A 175 3.04 -7.54 -13.44
C LEU A 175 4.07 -7.19 -14.53
N GLY A 176 5.36 -7.31 -14.24
CA GLY A 176 6.43 -6.95 -15.18
C GLY A 176 6.44 -5.47 -15.56
N SER A 177 7.47 -5.05 -16.31
CA SER A 177 7.67 -3.66 -16.71
C SER A 177 6.52 -3.10 -17.55
N THR A 178 6.05 -3.88 -18.53
CA THR A 178 4.92 -3.49 -19.40
C THR A 178 3.62 -3.31 -18.62
N GLY A 179 3.35 -4.16 -17.62
CA GLY A 179 2.16 -4.03 -16.78
C GLY A 179 2.18 -2.76 -15.92
N PHE A 180 3.33 -2.44 -15.31
CA PHE A 180 3.48 -1.19 -14.56
C PHE A 180 3.34 0.04 -15.47
N ALA A 181 3.95 0.03 -16.66
CA ALA A 181 3.83 1.10 -17.63
C ALA A 181 2.35 1.38 -17.99
N SER A 182 1.56 0.35 -18.31
CA SER A 182 0.12 0.49 -18.57
C SER A 182 -0.65 1.02 -17.35
N ILE A 183 -0.34 0.54 -16.15
CA ILE A 183 -0.99 1.00 -14.91
C ILE A 183 -0.71 2.49 -14.68
N PHE A 184 0.51 2.97 -14.89
CA PHE A 184 0.87 4.38 -14.75
C PHE A 184 0.15 5.28 -15.76
N GLN A 185 -0.02 4.80 -17.00
CA GLN A 185 -0.79 5.49 -18.03
C GLN A 185 -2.28 5.57 -17.69
N SER A 186 -2.81 4.53 -17.01
CA SER A 186 -4.23 4.44 -16.66
C SER A 186 -4.60 5.28 -15.44
N LEU A 187 -3.73 5.31 -14.42
CA LEU A 187 -4.04 5.86 -13.10
C LEU A 187 -3.43 7.25 -12.85
N THR A 188 -3.71 8.18 -13.75
CA THR A 188 -3.11 9.54 -13.78
C THR A 188 -3.42 10.43 -12.57
N LYS A 189 -4.38 10.04 -11.72
CA LYS A 189 -4.76 10.78 -10.50
C LYS A 189 -4.06 10.30 -9.23
N VAL A 190 -3.37 9.16 -9.28
CA VAL A 190 -2.66 8.62 -8.11
C VAL A 190 -1.46 9.50 -7.79
N ARG A 191 -1.33 9.87 -6.52
CA ARG A 191 -0.29 10.78 -6.00
C ARG A 191 0.71 10.09 -5.09
N TYR A 192 0.32 8.96 -4.49
CA TYR A 192 1.15 8.18 -3.58
C TYR A 192 1.37 6.81 -4.21
N TRP A 193 2.60 6.60 -4.68
CA TRP A 193 3.02 5.38 -5.36
C TRP A 193 4.00 4.63 -4.48
N ILE A 194 3.60 3.45 -4.00
CA ILE A 194 4.49 2.55 -3.24
C ILE A 194 4.84 1.37 -4.15
N LEU A 195 6.11 1.35 -4.57
CA LEU A 195 6.62 0.48 -5.62
C LEU A 195 7.87 -0.25 -5.13
N ASN A 196 7.84 -0.73 -3.89
CA ASN A 196 8.98 -1.38 -3.23
C ASN A 196 9.15 -2.83 -3.72
N ASN A 197 10.39 -3.33 -3.75
CA ASN A 197 10.74 -4.70 -4.12
C ASN A 197 10.28 -5.07 -5.55
N LEU A 198 10.45 -4.14 -6.49
CA LEU A 198 10.09 -4.30 -7.89
C LEU A 198 11.35 -4.20 -8.78
N PRO A 199 12.01 -5.33 -9.08
CA PRO A 199 13.23 -5.34 -9.90
C PRO A 199 12.98 -4.96 -11.36
N CYS A 200 11.72 -4.95 -11.81
CA CYS A 200 11.33 -4.62 -13.18
C CYS A 200 11.18 -3.12 -13.44
N ILE A 201 11.19 -2.25 -12.41
CA ILE A 201 11.07 -0.80 -12.58
C ILE A 201 12.42 -0.23 -13.00
N SER A 202 12.49 0.40 -14.17
CA SER A 202 13.66 1.07 -14.70
C SER A 202 13.39 2.56 -14.98
N ASP A 203 14.36 3.26 -15.56
CA ASP A 203 14.20 4.66 -15.97
C ASP A 203 13.02 4.87 -16.92
N ASP A 204 12.72 3.89 -17.78
CA ASP A 204 11.62 3.99 -18.75
C ASP A 204 10.26 4.00 -18.05
N GLU A 205 10.06 3.13 -17.05
CA GLU A 205 8.83 3.10 -16.27
C GLU A 205 8.65 4.38 -15.46
N LEU A 206 9.74 4.98 -14.94
CA LEU A 206 9.67 6.27 -14.26
C LEU A 206 9.44 7.45 -15.21
N GLU A 207 9.92 7.38 -16.44
CA GLU A 207 9.61 8.35 -17.49
C GLU A 207 8.11 8.35 -17.81
N ILE A 208 7.51 7.17 -17.93
CA ILE A 208 6.06 7.01 -18.12
C ILE A 208 5.31 7.53 -16.89
N LEU A 209 5.73 7.16 -15.68
CA LEU A 209 5.11 7.65 -14.45
C LEU A 209 5.13 9.19 -14.38
N GLY A 210 6.29 9.81 -14.61
CA GLY A 210 6.46 11.27 -14.54
C GLY A 210 5.78 12.04 -15.69
N SER A 211 5.52 11.38 -16.83
CA SER A 211 4.78 11.99 -17.95
C SER A 211 3.26 11.85 -17.80
N CYS A 212 2.77 10.72 -17.27
CA CYS A 212 1.34 10.44 -17.13
C CYS A 212 0.73 10.97 -15.82
N CYS A 213 1.49 11.00 -14.73
CA CYS A 213 1.02 11.48 -13.42
C CYS A 213 1.53 12.90 -13.16
N PRO A 214 0.72 13.95 -13.36
CA PRO A 214 1.18 15.34 -13.26
C PRO A 214 1.49 15.78 -11.82
N VAL A 215 0.97 15.08 -10.82
CA VAL A 215 1.20 15.37 -9.40
C VAL A 215 1.55 14.07 -8.68
N ILE A 216 2.83 13.92 -8.32
CA ILE A 216 3.33 12.81 -7.50
C ILE A 216 3.75 13.42 -6.16
N GLU A 217 3.02 13.13 -5.08
CA GLU A 217 3.34 13.64 -3.74
C GLU A 217 4.33 12.71 -3.03
N THR A 218 4.17 11.39 -3.16
CA THR A 218 5.05 10.38 -2.55
C THR A 218 5.39 9.28 -3.54
N LEU A 219 6.66 8.92 -3.61
CA LEU A 219 7.17 7.76 -4.34
C LEU A 219 8.10 6.95 -3.44
N GLU A 220 7.83 5.65 -3.29
CA GLU A 220 8.71 4.70 -2.63
C GLU A 220 9.22 3.64 -3.60
N LEU A 221 10.54 3.48 -3.67
CA LEU A 221 11.27 2.53 -4.51
C LEU A 221 12.38 1.84 -3.68
N ILE A 222 12.01 1.29 -2.53
CA ILE A 222 12.90 0.50 -1.66
C ILE A 222 13.14 -0.85 -2.34
N ASN A 223 14.40 -1.22 -2.57
CA ASN A 223 14.81 -2.47 -3.23
C ASN A 223 14.23 -2.65 -4.66
N SER A 224 14.07 -1.55 -5.40
CA SER A 224 13.48 -1.55 -6.75
C SER A 224 14.48 -1.12 -7.82
N GLY A 225 14.31 -1.63 -9.04
CA GLY A 225 15.19 -1.33 -10.17
C GLY A 225 16.61 -1.89 -10.10
N THR A 226 16.86 -2.79 -9.15
CA THR A 226 18.09 -3.57 -9.06
C THR A 226 17.87 -4.99 -9.62
N PRO A 227 18.78 -5.53 -10.46
CA PRO A 227 18.73 -6.93 -10.86
C PRO A 227 18.81 -7.82 -9.62
N ILE A 228 17.90 -8.78 -9.47
CA ILE A 228 18.01 -9.82 -8.44
C ILE A 228 19.33 -10.56 -8.69
N PRO A 229 20.23 -10.71 -7.70
CA PRO A 229 21.46 -11.49 -7.86
C PRO A 229 21.13 -12.90 -8.36
N ALA A 230 21.91 -13.40 -9.32
CA ALA A 230 21.69 -14.67 -10.04
C ALA A 230 21.81 -15.94 -9.17
N GLN A 231 21.69 -15.87 -7.85
CA GLN A 231 21.79 -17.01 -6.95
C GLN A 231 20.68 -16.98 -5.91
N GLY A 232 19.63 -17.79 -6.15
CA GLY A 232 18.89 -18.55 -5.14
C GLY A 232 18.34 -17.85 -3.88
N GLN A 233 18.43 -16.53 -3.73
CA GLN A 233 17.96 -15.85 -2.54
C GLN A 233 16.43 -15.73 -2.61
N PRO A 234 15.71 -16.31 -1.64
CA PRO A 234 14.26 -16.17 -1.60
C PRO A 234 13.93 -14.68 -1.44
N VAL A 235 12.95 -14.21 -2.22
CA VAL A 235 12.26 -12.96 -1.89
C VAL A 235 11.71 -13.18 -0.48
N TYR A 236 12.32 -12.53 0.50
CA TYR A 236 11.93 -12.69 1.90
C TYR A 236 10.48 -12.22 2.03
N GLN A 237 9.56 -13.18 2.19
CA GLN A 237 8.39 -12.91 3.01
C GLN A 237 8.93 -12.43 4.36
N PRO A 238 8.45 -11.32 4.94
CA PRO A 238 8.47 -11.22 6.37
C PRO A 238 7.52 -12.30 6.88
N VAL A 239 8.06 -13.51 7.10
CA VAL A 239 7.39 -14.54 7.87
C VAL A 239 7.41 -14.04 9.31
N ILE A 240 6.40 -13.25 9.68
CA ILE A 240 6.12 -13.00 11.10
C ILE A 240 5.51 -14.31 11.61
N LYS A 241 6.38 -15.19 12.13
CA LYS A 241 5.93 -16.37 12.85
C LYS A 241 4.99 -15.93 13.97
N THR A 242 3.78 -16.44 13.93
CA THR A 242 2.82 -16.40 15.03
C THR A 242 3.38 -17.15 16.23
N GLY A 243 3.20 -16.58 17.43
CA GLY A 243 3.15 -17.33 18.68
C GLY A 243 4.47 -17.48 19.46
N LYS A 244 4.72 -16.54 20.38
CA LYS A 244 4.79 -16.76 21.84
C LYS A 244 5.41 -15.52 22.50
N SER A 245 4.74 -15.04 23.54
CA SER A 245 5.33 -14.14 24.54
C SER A 245 6.68 -14.70 25.00
N VAL A 246 7.77 -14.08 24.60
CA VAL A 246 9.05 -14.20 25.30
C VAL A 246 9.49 -12.79 25.64
N SER A 247 9.51 -12.53 26.94
CA SER A 247 10.00 -11.32 27.60
C SER A 247 11.32 -10.86 26.99
N ALA A 248 11.41 -9.54 26.74
CA ALA A 248 12.63 -8.85 26.38
C ALA A 248 13.77 -9.22 27.35
N HIS A 249 14.78 -9.91 26.84
CA HIS A 249 16.12 -9.91 27.41
C HIS A 249 17.06 -9.49 26.29
N ALA A 250 17.62 -8.30 26.44
CA ALA A 250 18.75 -7.85 25.63
C ALA A 250 19.93 -8.79 25.91
N VAL A 251 20.43 -9.48 24.88
CA VAL A 251 21.68 -10.24 24.97
C VAL A 251 22.59 -9.74 23.86
N ASN A 252 23.65 -9.06 24.30
CA ASN A 252 24.79 -8.62 23.51
C ASN A 252 25.39 -9.79 22.70
N CYS A 253 25.64 -9.51 21.42
CA CYS A 253 26.41 -10.37 20.53
C CYS A 253 27.80 -10.71 21.12
N LYS A 254 28.08 -12.00 21.30
CA LYS A 254 29.45 -12.53 21.24
C LYS A 254 29.51 -13.76 20.33
N ARG A 255 30.14 -13.53 19.18
CA ARG A 255 31.11 -14.38 18.46
C ARG A 255 30.83 -15.90 18.41
N GLY A 256 30.29 -16.30 17.27
CA GLY A 256 30.71 -17.50 16.54
C GLY A 256 30.09 -18.82 16.95
N GLU A 257 28.92 -19.15 16.41
CA GLU A 257 28.50 -20.54 16.17
C GLU A 257 27.71 -20.63 14.86
N ASN A 258 28.02 -21.65 14.06
CA ASN A 258 27.33 -22.03 12.83
C ASN A 258 25.90 -22.49 13.14
N LEU A 259 24.91 -21.89 12.46
CA LEU A 259 23.54 -22.42 12.38
C LEU A 259 23.12 -22.49 10.91
N ASN A 260 23.66 -23.47 10.19
CA ASN A 260 23.02 -24.00 8.99
C ASN A 260 21.89 -24.91 9.46
N GLU A 261 20.64 -24.47 9.28
CA GLU A 261 19.44 -25.26 8.96
C GLU A 261 18.19 -24.41 9.26
N VAL A 262 17.80 -23.58 8.30
CA VAL A 262 16.43 -23.08 8.22
C VAL A 262 15.69 -24.01 7.26
N SER A 263 14.68 -24.70 7.77
CA SER A 263 13.81 -25.63 7.03
C SER A 263 13.20 -24.95 5.79
N GLU A 264 13.55 -25.43 4.60
CA GLU A 264 13.15 -24.97 3.26
C GLU A 264 11.66 -25.19 2.90
N GLN A 265 10.79 -25.49 3.87
CA GLN A 265 9.41 -25.88 3.59
C GLN A 265 8.49 -24.65 3.67
N ASN A 266 8.11 -24.14 2.49
CA ASN A 266 7.10 -23.11 2.15
C ASN A 266 7.61 -21.82 1.47
N CYS A 267 8.81 -21.83 0.88
CA CYS A 267 9.18 -20.80 -0.10
C CYS A 267 8.62 -21.16 -1.49
N VAL A 268 7.77 -20.30 -2.06
CA VAL A 268 7.45 -20.38 -3.49
C VAL A 268 8.72 -19.99 -4.26
N LYS A 269 9.37 -20.96 -4.91
CA LYS A 269 10.44 -20.69 -5.89
C LYS A 269 9.85 -19.87 -7.03
N LEU A 270 10.09 -18.56 -7.04
CA LEU A 270 9.90 -17.73 -8.22
C LEU A 270 10.90 -18.21 -9.27
N LYS A 271 10.43 -18.88 -10.33
CA LYS A 271 11.26 -19.16 -11.50
C LYS A 271 11.72 -17.83 -12.07
N SER A 272 13.03 -17.73 -12.32
CA SER A 272 13.72 -16.53 -12.81
C SER A 272 13.05 -15.98 -14.06
N THR A 273 12.31 -14.89 -13.92
CA THR A 273 12.02 -14.00 -15.02
C THR A 273 13.29 -13.22 -15.35
N MET A 274 13.58 -13.10 -16.66
CA MET A 274 14.80 -12.53 -17.23
C MET A 274 15.23 -11.24 -16.51
N PRO A 275 16.52 -11.05 -16.18
CA PRO A 275 16.98 -9.81 -15.57
C PRO A 275 16.74 -8.65 -16.53
N SER A 276 16.09 -7.59 -16.03
CA SER A 276 15.98 -6.33 -16.77
C SER A 276 17.39 -5.84 -17.11
N THR A 277 17.65 -5.59 -18.39
CA THR A 277 18.90 -5.00 -18.88
C THR A 277 18.93 -3.48 -18.69
N ARG A 278 17.83 -2.87 -18.25
CA ARG A 278 17.68 -1.43 -18.06
C ARG A 278 17.68 -1.10 -16.57
N LYS A 279 18.68 -0.33 -16.15
CA LYS A 279 18.88 0.07 -14.74
C LYS A 279 18.01 1.27 -14.39
N LEU A 280 17.65 1.36 -13.12
CA LEU A 280 17.10 2.56 -12.51
C LEU A 280 18.26 3.49 -12.07
N THR A 281 18.25 4.74 -12.53
CA THR A 281 19.31 5.73 -12.31
C THR A 281 18.74 7.10 -11.92
N ASP A 282 19.61 8.08 -11.68
CA ASP A 282 19.20 9.48 -11.46
C ASP A 282 18.38 10.06 -12.62
N LYS A 283 18.55 9.56 -13.85
CA LYS A 283 17.80 10.03 -15.02
C LYS A 283 16.30 9.70 -14.90
N GLY A 284 15.97 8.46 -14.54
CA GLY A 284 14.58 8.06 -14.29
C GLY A 284 13.97 8.83 -13.13
N LEU A 285 14.74 9.01 -12.05
CA LEU A 285 14.30 9.77 -10.88
C LEU A 285 14.06 11.25 -11.21
N PHE A 286 14.88 11.86 -12.09
CA PHE A 286 14.67 13.23 -12.54
C PHE A 286 13.30 13.43 -13.19
N ASN A 287 12.79 12.44 -13.94
CA ASN A 287 11.50 12.53 -14.62
C ASN A 287 10.32 12.67 -13.65
N VAL A 288 10.44 12.11 -12.44
CA VAL A 288 9.42 12.20 -11.38
C VAL A 288 9.68 13.36 -10.40
N THR A 289 10.95 13.66 -10.07
CA THR A 289 11.29 14.74 -9.12
C THR A 289 11.08 16.13 -9.71
N ARG A 290 11.31 16.32 -11.02
CA ARG A 290 11.12 17.63 -11.71
C ARG A 290 9.69 18.18 -11.61
N LYS A 291 8.72 17.35 -11.21
CA LYS A 291 7.31 17.73 -11.02
C LYS A 291 6.99 18.25 -9.61
N GLY A 292 7.97 18.29 -8.70
CA GLY A 292 7.78 18.76 -7.33
C GLY A 292 7.24 17.68 -6.40
N ILE A 293 8.01 16.61 -6.24
CA ILE A 293 7.70 15.53 -5.30
C ILE A 293 7.91 15.96 -3.85
N ARG A 294 6.99 15.60 -2.94
CA ARG A 294 7.10 15.96 -1.51
C ARG A 294 7.95 14.96 -0.73
N ARG A 295 7.85 13.67 -1.08
CA ARG A 295 8.57 12.59 -0.42
C ARG A 295 9.06 11.58 -1.45
N LEU A 296 10.37 11.34 -1.44
CA LEU A 296 11.01 10.28 -2.21
C LEU A 296 11.75 9.35 -1.23
N LEU A 297 11.43 8.06 -1.24
CA LEU A 297 12.11 7.04 -0.46
C LEU A 297 12.70 6.01 -1.42
N ILE A 298 14.02 5.81 -1.34
CA ILE A 298 14.79 4.91 -2.21
C ILE A 298 15.82 4.16 -1.37
N SER A 299 16.11 2.92 -1.73
CA SER A 299 17.23 2.15 -1.17
C SER A 299 17.95 1.37 -2.27
N ASP A 300 19.20 1.01 -2.01
CA ASP A 300 19.99 0.06 -2.82
C ASP A 300 20.23 0.45 -4.29
N LEU A 301 20.11 1.75 -4.62
CA LEU A 301 20.50 2.27 -5.93
C LEU A 301 22.00 2.56 -5.98
N GLN A 302 22.76 1.65 -6.60
CA GLN A 302 24.23 1.76 -6.74
C GLN A 302 24.68 3.02 -7.49
N ASP A 303 23.89 3.49 -8.44
CA ASP A 303 24.22 4.61 -9.34
C ASP A 303 23.48 5.91 -8.96
N PHE A 304 22.92 6.01 -7.75
CA PHE A 304 22.25 7.22 -7.27
C PHE A 304 23.25 8.26 -6.78
N SER A 305 23.41 9.34 -7.55
CA SER A 305 24.29 10.47 -7.22
C SER A 305 23.55 11.69 -6.65
N GLY A 306 22.21 11.63 -6.56
CA GLY A 306 21.38 12.73 -6.06
C GLY A 306 21.16 13.86 -7.06
N LYS A 307 21.70 13.73 -8.29
CA LYS A 307 21.56 14.72 -9.38
C LYS A 307 20.14 14.88 -9.88
N CYS A 308 19.22 13.96 -9.55
CA CYS A 308 17.80 14.11 -9.88
C CYS A 308 17.14 15.35 -9.23
N PHE A 309 17.77 15.95 -8.21
CA PHE A 309 17.32 17.21 -7.60
C PHE A 309 18.06 18.44 -8.15
N ASP A 310 19.06 18.24 -9.01
CA ASP A 310 19.80 19.33 -9.60
C ASP A 310 19.00 19.93 -10.76
N THR A 311 18.44 21.11 -10.51
CA THR A 311 17.65 21.85 -11.50
C THR A 311 18.49 22.39 -12.66
N SER A 312 19.83 22.26 -12.61
CA SER A 312 20.72 22.71 -13.70
C SER A 312 20.71 21.80 -14.94
N LEU A 313 20.00 20.67 -14.90
CA LEU A 313 19.96 19.67 -15.99
C LEU A 313 18.85 19.92 -17.04
N THR A 314 18.24 21.11 -17.09
CA THR A 314 17.33 21.49 -18.18
C THR A 314 18.10 21.80 -19.48
N GLU A 315 18.15 20.79 -20.37
CA GLU A 315 18.43 20.75 -21.82
C GLU A 315 19.57 21.59 -22.47
N PRO A 316 20.22 21.06 -23.54
CA PRO A 316 21.27 21.75 -24.26
C PRO A 316 20.71 22.94 -25.05
N SER A 317 21.31 24.11 -24.83
CA SER A 317 21.09 25.33 -25.59
C SER A 317 21.16 25.09 -27.11
N GLN A 318 20.04 25.20 -27.82
CA GLN A 318 20.08 25.55 -29.24
C GLN A 318 20.45 27.03 -29.36
N GLN A 319 21.68 27.29 -29.78
CA GLN A 319 22.16 28.62 -30.15
C GLN A 319 21.54 29.05 -31.49
N GLY A 320 20.90 30.21 -31.50
CA GLY A 320 20.65 31.03 -32.70
C GLY A 320 20.70 32.51 -32.29
N PRO A 321 21.43 33.38 -33.00
CA PRO A 321 21.67 34.76 -32.58
C PRO A 321 20.55 35.70 -33.05
N GLY A 322 20.12 36.62 -32.18
CA GLY A 322 19.19 37.70 -32.56
C GLY A 322 18.86 38.63 -31.39
N GLN A 323 19.61 39.73 -31.27
CA GLN A 323 19.26 40.95 -30.52
C GLN A 323 17.89 41.48 -31.00
N MET A 324 17.02 42.22 -30.28
CA MET A 324 17.25 43.34 -29.36
C MET A 324 15.89 43.76 -28.71
N ASN A 325 15.92 44.17 -27.43
CA ASN A 325 15.08 45.16 -26.68
C ASN A 325 13.52 45.15 -26.79
N SER A 326 12.73 45.26 -25.70
CA SER A 326 12.83 46.31 -24.68
C SER A 326 11.93 46.11 -23.43
N GLN A 327 12.37 46.75 -22.35
CA GLN A 327 11.66 47.25 -21.14
C GLN A 327 11.39 46.34 -19.93
N HIS A 328 12.15 46.67 -18.87
CA HIS A 328 12.11 46.18 -17.50
C HIS A 328 10.87 46.62 -16.70
N LEU A 329 10.35 45.69 -15.90
CA LEU A 329 10.13 45.89 -14.46
C LEU A 329 10.76 44.71 -13.70
N PRO A 330 11.20 44.88 -12.45
CA PRO A 330 12.08 43.94 -11.78
C PRO A 330 11.30 42.73 -11.28
N ASN A 331 11.56 41.54 -11.84
CA ASN A 331 11.13 40.30 -11.21
C ASN A 331 11.92 40.15 -9.92
N GLU A 332 11.22 40.30 -8.80
CA GLU A 332 11.68 39.79 -7.50
C GLU A 332 12.14 38.35 -7.69
N VAL A 333 13.45 38.16 -7.58
CA VAL A 333 14.03 36.87 -7.29
C VAL A 333 13.56 36.53 -5.88
N ILE A 334 12.42 35.86 -5.78
CA ILE A 334 12.08 35.11 -4.57
C ILE A 334 13.05 33.94 -4.56
N SER A 335 14.24 34.19 -4.02
CA SER A 335 15.13 33.15 -3.54
C SER A 335 14.36 32.40 -2.47
N ASN A 336 13.70 31.30 -2.84
CA ASN A 336 13.18 30.35 -1.86
C ASN A 336 14.37 29.57 -1.26
N THR A 337 15.16 30.27 -0.45
CA THR A 337 16.08 29.67 0.53
C THR A 337 15.30 28.82 1.55
N ALA A 338 13.99 29.06 1.70
CA ALA A 338 13.09 28.23 2.51
C ALA A 338 12.85 26.81 1.94
N THR A 339 13.02 26.56 0.63
CA THR A 339 12.91 25.19 0.09
C THR A 339 14.14 24.33 0.36
N MET A 340 15.31 24.93 0.66
CA MET A 340 16.55 24.19 0.90
C MET A 340 16.70 23.71 2.36
N GLU A 341 16.12 24.42 3.33
CA GLU A 341 16.13 23.97 4.74
C GLU A 341 15.11 22.86 5.02
N TYR A 342 14.04 22.74 4.22
CA TYR A 342 13.08 21.64 4.35
C TYR A 342 13.61 20.32 3.73
N LEU A 343 14.52 20.42 2.76
CA LEU A 343 15.20 19.27 2.13
C LEU A 343 16.25 18.63 3.05
N THR A 344 16.77 19.37 4.05
CA THR A 344 17.70 18.83 5.06
C THR A 344 16.98 18.04 6.17
N GLN A 345 15.63 18.12 6.25
CA GLN A 345 14.80 17.30 7.13
C GLN A 345 14.11 16.13 6.42
N LEU A 346 14.45 15.87 5.15
CA LEU A 346 14.21 14.56 4.55
C LEU A 346 15.14 13.57 5.25
N ASN A 347 14.59 12.79 6.19
CA ASN A 347 15.27 11.62 6.75
C ASN A 347 15.71 10.69 5.61
N LEU A 348 16.92 10.92 5.10
CA LEU A 348 17.74 9.96 4.38
C LEU A 348 18.17 8.89 5.39
N LEU A 349 17.23 8.04 5.79
CA LEU A 349 17.56 6.79 6.47
C LEU A 349 18.11 5.85 5.40
N ASN A 350 19.40 5.95 5.17
CA ASN A 350 20.16 4.91 4.52
C ASN A 350 20.17 3.72 5.50
N CYS A 351 19.33 2.71 5.27
CA CYS A 351 19.19 1.51 6.11
C CYS A 351 20.44 0.59 6.09
N SER A 352 21.63 1.13 5.86
CA SER A 352 22.93 0.46 6.00
C SER A 352 23.67 0.83 7.29
N GLN A 353 23.10 1.68 8.15
CA GLN A 353 23.74 2.19 9.38
C GLN A 353 22.80 2.09 10.61
N VAL A 354 22.16 0.94 10.82
CA VAL A 354 21.54 0.61 12.12
C VAL A 354 22.07 -0.75 12.57
N SER A 355 23.18 -0.70 13.32
CA SER A 355 23.78 -1.82 14.05
C SER A 355 23.06 -2.09 15.37
#